data_AF-A0A096CYV4-F1
#
_entry.id   AF-A0A096CYV4-F1
#
_cell.length_a   1.000
_cell.length_b   1.000
_cell.length_c   1.000
_cell.angle_alpha   90.00
_cell.angle_beta   90.00
_cell.angle_gamma   90.00
#
_symmetry.space_group_name_H-M   'P 1'
#
loop_
_entity.id
_entity.type
_entity.pdbx_description
1 polymer ?
#
loop_
_entity_poly.entity_id
_entity_poly.type
_entity_poly.pdbx_seq_one_letter_code
_entity_poly.pdbx_strand_id
1 'polypeptide(L)'
;MEEEKKEKRVMPLGTYTRFGNFKIKRVKLLISDKGTAREENANAKITPKYLEKNGLSEIEAVKIACLEELWCVRIPQNRIMYRFIIDLFEENTKDCDEILSTLLCNMGNVTSVGDGLYHDIVIHAARAYMNRKDEISSKEDKEKEKQEMSNKEFEQMVLADELREKLKEEKAN
;
A
#
# COMPACT_ATOMS: atom_id res chain seq x y z
N MET A 1 30.53 2.59 9.99
CA MET A 1 30.18 1.17 9.79
C MET A 1 29.68 1.06 8.38
N GLU A 2 30.41 0.39 7.49
CA GLU A 2 29.91 0.08 6.15
C GLU A 2 28.78 -0.94 6.31
N GLU A 3 27.55 -0.56 5.92
CA GLU A 3 26.46 -1.53 5.83
C GLU A 3 26.82 -2.56 4.75
N GLU A 4 26.95 -3.84 5.14
CA GLU A 4 27.00 -4.94 4.17
C GLU A 4 25.74 -4.89 3.30
N LYS A 5 25.89 -4.48 2.05
CA LYS A 5 24.81 -4.55 1.05
C LYS A 5 24.48 -6.01 0.79
N LYS A 6 23.41 -6.48 1.41
CA LYS A 6 22.79 -7.76 1.06
C LYS A 6 22.14 -7.63 -0.32
N GLU A 7 22.05 -8.73 -1.07
CA GLU A 7 21.32 -8.75 -2.34
C GLU A 7 19.88 -8.29 -2.16
N LYS A 8 19.35 -7.50 -3.11
CA LYS A 8 17.97 -7.03 -3.04
C LYS A 8 17.00 -8.21 -2.99
N ARG A 9 16.00 -8.13 -2.12
CA ARG A 9 14.89 -9.10 -2.08
C ARG A 9 13.89 -8.75 -3.17
N VAL A 10 13.07 -9.73 -3.56
CA VAL A 10 11.91 -9.50 -4.41
C VAL A 10 10.70 -10.02 -3.67
N MET A 11 9.66 -9.19 -3.53
CA MET A 11 8.45 -9.66 -2.88
C MET A 11 7.67 -10.60 -3.83
N PRO A 12 7.39 -11.85 -3.45
CA PRO A 12 6.72 -12.80 -4.33
C PRO A 12 5.25 -12.43 -4.56
N LEU A 13 4.76 -12.71 -5.76
CA LEU A 13 3.34 -12.71 -6.09
C LEU A 13 2.74 -14.09 -5.76
N GLY A 14 1.64 -14.11 -5.02
CA GLY A 14 0.85 -15.31 -4.71
C GLY A 14 1.38 -16.17 -3.55
N THR A 15 2.70 -16.27 -3.37
CA THR A 15 3.33 -17.11 -2.33
C THR A 15 3.81 -16.28 -1.15
N TYR A 16 3.63 -16.75 0.08
CA TYR A 16 4.13 -16.05 1.27
C TYR A 16 5.65 -16.17 1.43
N THR A 17 6.29 -15.05 1.77
CA THR A 17 7.63 -15.01 2.37
C THR A 17 7.51 -14.70 3.86
N ARG A 18 8.32 -15.37 4.69
CA ARG A 18 8.38 -15.08 6.12
C ARG A 18 9.21 -13.82 6.37
N PHE A 19 8.68 -12.91 7.18
CA PHE A 19 9.38 -11.73 7.66
C PHE A 19 9.16 -11.61 9.17
N GLY A 20 10.14 -12.07 9.96
CA GLY A 20 10.00 -12.17 11.41
C GLY A 20 8.80 -13.04 11.83
N ASN A 21 7.85 -12.42 12.53
CA ASN A 21 6.59 -13.01 13.00
C ASN A 21 5.41 -12.79 12.02
N PHE A 22 5.70 -12.34 10.81
CA PHE A 22 4.72 -12.07 9.78
C PHE A 22 4.99 -12.91 8.54
N LYS A 23 3.94 -13.09 7.74
CA LYS A 23 4.02 -13.57 6.37
C LYS A 23 3.57 -12.45 5.45
N ILE A 24 4.34 -12.20 4.40
CA ILE A 24 4.08 -11.12 3.44
C ILE A 24 4.10 -11.67 2.01
N LYS A 25 3.20 -11.18 1.16
CA LYS A 25 3.16 -11.47 -0.27
C LYS A 25 2.45 -10.38 -1.06
N ARG A 26 2.66 -10.35 -2.36
CA ARG A 26 1.81 -9.61 -3.30
C ARG A 26 0.62 -10.49 -3.71
N VAL A 27 -0.54 -9.88 -3.90
CA VAL A 27 -1.78 -10.55 -4.33
C VAL A 27 -2.50 -9.72 -5.37
N LYS A 28 -3.32 -10.37 -6.18
CA LYS A 28 -4.29 -9.72 -7.05
C LYS A 28 -5.64 -9.70 -6.35
N LEU A 29 -6.23 -8.51 -6.23
CA LEU A 29 -7.58 -8.34 -5.71
C LEU A 29 -8.52 -7.99 -6.85
N LEU A 30 -9.67 -8.65 -6.86
CA LEU A 30 -10.82 -8.28 -7.67
C LEU A 30 -11.78 -7.49 -6.81
N ILE A 31 -11.97 -6.22 -7.16
CA ILE A 31 -12.88 -5.28 -6.51
C ILE A 31 -14.13 -5.16 -7.36
N SER A 32 -15.28 -5.48 -6.79
CA SER A 32 -16.57 -5.19 -7.41
C SER A 32 -16.95 -3.72 -7.22
N ASP A 33 -17.75 -3.22 -8.16
CA ASP A 33 -18.55 -1.98 -8.04
C ASP A 33 -19.30 -1.83 -6.70
N LYS A 34 -19.72 -2.95 -6.10
CA LYS A 34 -20.38 -3.02 -4.79
C LYS A 34 -19.43 -2.89 -3.59
N GLY A 35 -18.14 -2.64 -3.83
CA GLY A 35 -17.12 -2.46 -2.79
C GLY A 35 -16.64 -3.76 -2.14
N THR A 36 -17.10 -4.92 -2.62
CA THR A 36 -16.57 -6.21 -2.14
C THR A 36 -15.27 -6.54 -2.86
N ALA A 37 -14.24 -6.92 -2.10
CA ALA A 37 -12.93 -7.30 -2.62
C ALA A 37 -12.66 -8.79 -2.33
N ARG A 38 -12.18 -9.53 -3.34
CA ARG A 38 -11.74 -10.92 -3.17
C ARG A 38 -10.34 -11.12 -3.72
N GLU A 39 -9.57 -11.98 -3.06
CA GLU A 39 -8.26 -12.40 -3.52
C GLU A 39 -8.44 -13.40 -4.66
N GLU A 40 -7.75 -13.16 -5.78
CA GLU A 40 -7.76 -14.04 -6.94
C GLU A 40 -6.48 -14.87 -6.99
N ASN A 41 -6.55 -16.03 -7.63
CA ASN A 41 -5.36 -16.86 -7.82
C ASN A 41 -4.32 -16.09 -8.65
N ALA A 42 -3.08 -16.02 -8.17
CA ALA A 42 -1.99 -15.31 -8.85
C ALA A 42 -1.74 -15.81 -10.28
N ASN A 43 -2.06 -17.08 -10.56
CA ASN A 43 -1.90 -17.70 -11.88
C ASN A 43 -3.18 -17.66 -12.74
N ALA A 44 -4.28 -17.09 -12.24
CA ALA A 44 -5.51 -16.97 -13.01
C ALA A 44 -5.30 -16.01 -14.20
N LYS A 45 -5.66 -16.47 -15.40
CA LYS A 45 -5.76 -15.59 -16.58
C LYS A 45 -7.09 -14.86 -16.53
N ILE A 46 -7.08 -13.69 -15.91
CA ILE A 46 -8.23 -12.79 -15.85
C ILE A 46 -8.28 -12.04 -17.18
N THR A 47 -9.41 -12.13 -17.88
CA THR A 47 -9.59 -11.44 -19.17
C THR A 47 -10.34 -10.12 -18.97
N PRO A 48 -10.06 -9.07 -19.76
CA PRO A 48 -10.80 -7.82 -19.69
C PRO A 48 -12.31 -8.00 -19.86
N LYS A 49 -12.73 -8.92 -20.75
CA LYS A 49 -14.15 -9.27 -20.95
C LYS A 49 -14.81 -9.84 -19.69
N TYR A 50 -14.07 -10.62 -18.89
CA TYR A 50 -14.59 -11.14 -17.63
C TYR A 50 -14.75 -10.04 -16.58
N LEU A 51 -13.79 -9.13 -16.50
CA LEU A 51 -13.83 -7.99 -15.60
C LEU A 51 -15.04 -7.09 -15.90
N GLU A 52 -15.19 -6.70 -17.16
CA GLU A 52 -16.27 -5.83 -17.62
C GLU A 52 -17.65 -6.48 -17.43
N LYS A 53 -17.82 -7.75 -17.82
CA LYS A 53 -19.10 -8.47 -17.67
C LYS A 53 -19.56 -8.56 -16.21
N ASN A 54 -18.63 -8.61 -15.26
CA ASN A 54 -18.94 -8.78 -13.84
C ASN A 54 -18.79 -7.49 -13.03
N GLY A 55 -18.51 -6.34 -13.66
CA GLY A 55 -18.30 -5.08 -12.95
C GLY A 55 -17.12 -5.14 -11.97
N LEU A 56 -16.04 -5.84 -12.35
CA LEU A 56 -14.86 -6.05 -11.52
C LEU A 56 -13.68 -5.23 -12.01
N SER A 57 -12.90 -4.72 -11.06
CA SER A 57 -11.61 -4.08 -11.28
C SER A 57 -10.50 -4.92 -10.64
N GLU A 58 -9.38 -5.11 -11.34
CA GLU A 58 -8.20 -5.79 -10.81
C GLU A 58 -7.22 -4.77 -10.23
N ILE A 59 -6.76 -5.02 -9.00
CA ILE A 59 -5.73 -4.20 -8.35
C ILE A 59 -4.71 -5.11 -7.66
N GLU A 60 -3.42 -4.79 -7.76
CA GLU A 60 -2.41 -5.46 -6.95
C GLU A 60 -2.45 -4.95 -5.51
N ALA A 61 -2.13 -5.79 -4.54
CA ALA A 61 -2.01 -5.41 -3.14
C ALA A 61 -0.87 -6.17 -2.46
N VAL A 62 -0.32 -5.59 -1.41
CA VAL A 62 0.52 -6.31 -0.44
C VAL A 62 -0.41 -6.89 0.61
N LYS A 63 -0.34 -8.21 0.81
CA LYS A 63 -1.01 -8.91 1.91
C LYS A 63 0.00 -9.22 2.99
N ILE A 64 -0.30 -8.78 4.20
CA ILE A 64 0.45 -9.09 5.42
C ILE A 64 -0.47 -9.87 6.34
N ALA A 65 0.06 -10.92 6.95
CA ALA A 65 -0.65 -11.73 7.93
C ALA A 65 0.28 -12.13 9.07
N CYS A 66 -0.29 -12.44 10.24
CA CYS A 66 0.45 -13.20 11.25
C CYS A 66 0.75 -14.62 10.76
N LEU A 67 1.63 -15.35 11.44
CA LEU A 67 2.04 -16.69 11.01
C LEU A 67 0.86 -17.67 10.95
N GLU A 68 -0.11 -17.51 11.84
CA GLU A 68 -1.33 -18.31 11.97
C GLU A 68 -2.49 -17.79 11.09
N GLU A 69 -2.29 -16.67 10.39
CA GLU A 69 -3.31 -16.00 9.55
C GLU A 69 -4.61 -15.60 10.28
N LEU A 70 -4.60 -15.55 11.61
CA LEU A 70 -5.70 -15.05 12.44
C LEU A 70 -6.02 -13.56 12.18
N TRP A 71 -5.02 -12.81 11.74
CA TRP A 71 -5.13 -11.42 11.33
C TRP A 71 -4.43 -11.24 9.99
N CYS A 72 -5.08 -10.52 9.08
CA CYS A 72 -4.48 -10.11 7.82
C CYS A 72 -4.98 -8.73 7.36
N VAL A 73 -4.11 -8.03 6.65
CA VAL A 73 -4.35 -6.72 6.04
C VAL A 73 -3.95 -6.80 4.58
N ARG A 74 -4.69 -6.08 3.75
CA ARG A 74 -4.41 -5.93 2.33
C ARG A 74 -4.26 -4.45 2.01
N ILE A 75 -3.09 -4.08 1.52
CA ILE A 75 -2.73 -2.70 1.19
C ILE A 75 -2.69 -2.59 -0.34
N PRO A 76 -3.67 -1.96 -0.98
CA PRO A 76 -3.74 -1.91 -2.45
C PRO A 76 -2.68 -0.96 -3.05
N GLN A 77 -2.31 -1.21 -4.30
CA GLN A 77 -1.22 -0.51 -5.00
C GLN A 77 -1.42 1.01 -5.14
N ASN A 78 -2.67 1.48 -5.06
CA ASN A 78 -2.97 2.92 -5.10
C ASN A 78 -2.67 3.64 -3.77
N ARG A 79 -2.28 2.91 -2.72
CA ARG A 79 -1.85 3.48 -1.44
C ARG A 79 -0.36 3.67 -1.41
N ILE A 80 0.11 4.80 -0.88
CA ILE A 80 1.54 5.09 -0.67
C ILE A 80 2.21 3.97 0.15
N MET A 81 1.50 3.42 1.13
CA MET A 81 2.03 2.36 2.00
C MET A 81 2.40 1.09 1.22
N TYR A 82 1.71 0.77 0.10
CA TYR A 82 2.07 -0.37 -0.74
C TYR A 82 3.50 -0.24 -1.25
N ARG A 83 3.83 0.92 -1.82
CA ARG A 83 5.16 1.17 -2.39
C ARG A 83 6.22 1.20 -1.31
N PHE A 84 5.92 1.86 -0.18
CA PHE A 84 6.83 1.93 0.96
C PHE A 84 7.22 0.55 1.50
N ILE A 85 6.24 -0.35 1.68
CA ILE A 85 6.50 -1.70 2.17
C ILE A 85 7.33 -2.51 1.16
N ILE A 86 7.06 -2.37 -0.14
CA ILE A 86 7.86 -3.01 -1.18
C ILE A 86 9.29 -2.48 -1.16
N ASP A 87 9.50 -1.17 -1.19
CA ASP A 87 10.84 -0.58 -1.23
C ASP A 87 11.67 -0.98 0.00
N LEU A 88 11.09 -0.91 1.21
CA LEU A 88 11.77 -1.37 2.44
C LEU A 88 12.10 -2.87 2.39
N PHE A 89 11.16 -3.68 1.89
CA PHE A 89 11.39 -5.11 1.78
C PHE A 89 12.49 -5.41 0.77
N GLU A 90 12.47 -4.79 -0.41
CA GLU A 90 13.40 -5.10 -1.49
C GLU A 90 14.81 -4.55 -1.24
N GLU A 91 14.97 -3.45 -0.51
CA GLU A 91 16.28 -2.86 -0.21
C GLU A 91 17.15 -3.76 0.67
N ASN A 92 16.55 -4.65 1.48
CA ASN A 92 17.21 -5.71 2.25
C ASN A 92 18.39 -5.25 3.13
N THR A 93 18.33 -4.03 3.66
CA THR A 93 19.27 -3.55 4.67
C THR A 93 18.71 -3.77 6.08
N LYS A 94 19.60 -3.75 7.08
CA LYS A 94 19.21 -3.90 8.48
C LYS A 94 18.26 -2.79 8.92
N ASP A 95 18.56 -1.54 8.56
CA ASP A 95 17.72 -0.38 8.87
C ASP A 95 16.32 -0.51 8.27
N CYS A 96 16.22 -0.93 7.00
CA CYS A 96 14.92 -1.14 6.35
C CYS A 96 14.14 -2.27 7.00
N ASP A 97 14.81 -3.34 7.43
CA ASP A 97 14.18 -4.44 8.17
C ASP A 97 13.65 -3.99 9.53
N GLU A 98 14.37 -3.15 10.26
CA GLU A 98 13.95 -2.61 11.55
C GLU A 98 12.73 -1.68 11.41
N ILE A 99 12.74 -0.79 10.39
CA ILE A 99 11.60 0.08 10.08
C ILE A 99 10.38 -0.76 9.68
N LEU A 100 10.56 -1.72 8.77
CA LEU A 100 9.48 -2.58 8.31
C LEU A 100 8.93 -3.44 9.47
N SER A 101 9.78 -4.02 10.30
CA SER A 101 9.36 -4.80 11.46
C SER A 101 8.55 -3.96 12.44
N THR A 102 8.99 -2.73 12.73
CA THR A 102 8.25 -1.79 13.58
C THR A 102 6.87 -1.48 13.00
N LEU A 103 6.82 -1.21 11.70
CA LEU A 103 5.60 -0.94 10.97
C LEU A 103 4.59 -2.11 11.07
N LEU A 104 5.03 -3.34 10.78
CA LEU A 104 4.18 -4.53 10.82
C LEU A 104 3.69 -4.83 12.24
N CYS A 105 4.57 -4.69 13.25
CA CYS A 105 4.24 -4.90 14.65
C CYS A 105 3.11 -3.99 15.11
N ASN A 106 3.15 -2.68 14.83
CA ASN A 106 2.03 -1.84 15.27
C ASN A 106 0.81 -1.89 14.35
N MET A 107 0.91 -2.28 13.07
CA MET A 107 -0.29 -2.64 12.30
C MET A 107 -1.09 -3.76 12.98
N GLY A 108 -0.41 -4.80 13.51
CA GLY A 108 -1.06 -5.88 14.25
C GLY A 108 -1.75 -5.43 15.54
N ASN A 109 -1.34 -4.29 16.12
CA ASN A 109 -1.87 -3.73 17.35
C ASN A 109 -2.99 -2.69 17.12
N VAL A 110 -3.25 -2.31 15.87
CA VAL A 110 -4.20 -1.25 15.53
C VAL A 110 -5.56 -1.85 15.16
N THR A 111 -6.61 -1.43 15.88
CA THR A 111 -8.00 -1.69 15.50
C THR A 111 -8.41 -0.81 14.31
N SER A 112 -9.51 -1.14 13.62
CA SER A 112 -9.99 -0.45 12.40
C SER A 112 -10.12 1.09 12.52
N VAL A 113 -10.21 1.64 13.72
CA VAL A 113 -10.23 3.10 14.00
C VAL A 113 -8.83 3.73 13.93
N GLY A 114 -7.79 3.00 14.32
CA GLY A 114 -6.42 3.49 14.23
C GLY A 114 -5.83 3.38 12.82
N ASP A 115 -6.46 2.67 11.90
CA ASP A 115 -5.95 2.43 10.53
C ASP A 115 -5.77 3.74 9.72
N GLY A 116 -6.59 4.76 10.02
CA GLY A 116 -6.46 6.11 9.44
C GLY A 116 -5.29 6.92 10.02
N LEU A 117 -5.15 6.98 11.35
CA LEU A 117 -4.05 7.68 12.04
C LEU A 117 -2.68 7.01 11.82
N TYR A 118 -2.69 5.69 11.68
CA TYR A 118 -1.48 4.90 11.48
C TYR A 118 -0.89 5.12 10.09
N HIS A 119 -1.72 5.31 9.06
CA HIS A 119 -1.27 5.72 7.73
C HIS A 119 -0.48 7.04 7.77
N ASP A 120 -1.02 8.07 8.42
CA ASP A 120 -0.39 9.40 8.43
C ASP A 120 0.97 9.40 9.14
N ILE A 121 1.06 8.77 10.32
CA ILE A 121 2.30 8.73 11.10
C ILE A 121 3.39 7.93 10.36
N VAL A 122 3.03 6.80 9.77
CA VAL A 122 3.97 5.96 9.00
C VAL A 122 4.42 6.69 7.73
N ILE A 123 3.51 7.35 7.01
CA ILE A 123 3.86 8.13 5.81
C ILE A 123 4.76 9.30 6.17
N HIS A 124 4.51 9.99 7.28
CA HIS A 124 5.38 11.08 7.75
C HIS A 124 6.77 10.58 8.17
N ALA A 125 6.84 9.45 8.88
CA ALA A 125 8.11 8.83 9.26
C ALA A 125 8.90 8.32 8.04
N ALA A 126 8.21 7.70 7.08
CA ALA A 126 8.75 7.25 5.80
C ALA A 126 9.30 8.42 4.97
N ARG A 127 8.52 9.50 4.81
CA ARG A 127 8.93 10.74 4.14
C ARG A 127 10.15 11.35 4.85
N ALA A 128 10.18 11.36 6.18
CA ALA A 128 11.32 11.87 6.94
C ALA A 128 12.59 11.01 6.73
N TYR A 129 12.46 9.68 6.63
CA TYR A 129 13.57 8.77 6.36
C TYR A 129 14.11 8.95 4.93
N MET A 130 13.23 8.98 3.92
CA MET A 130 13.64 9.19 2.53
C MET A 130 14.30 10.57 2.34
N ASN A 131 13.72 11.63 2.91
CA ASN A 131 14.30 12.97 2.84
C ASN A 131 15.69 13.09 3.48
N ARG A 132 16.02 12.24 4.47
CA ARG A 132 17.35 12.18 5.10
C ARG A 132 18.37 11.41 4.28
N LYS A 133 17.97 10.36 3.55
CA LYS A 133 18.86 9.62 2.65
C LYS A 133 19.10 10.35 1.33
N ASP A 134 18.18 11.23 0.95
CA ASP A 134 18.22 11.96 -0.32
C ASP A 134 19.03 13.27 -0.19
N GLU A 135 20.30 13.18 0.22
CA GLU A 135 21.23 14.33 0.26
C GLU A 135 21.56 14.91 -1.14
N ILE A 136 20.92 14.42 -2.21
CA ILE A 136 21.27 14.70 -3.61
C ILE A 136 20.21 15.55 -4.35
N SER A 137 18.95 15.60 -3.89
CA SER A 137 17.92 16.45 -4.53
C SER A 137 17.87 17.86 -3.93
N SER A 138 17.81 18.88 -4.79
CA SER A 138 17.70 20.28 -4.38
C SER A 138 16.43 20.52 -3.56
N LYS A 139 16.49 21.47 -2.63
CA LYS A 139 15.39 21.79 -1.71
C LYS A 139 14.12 22.24 -2.46
N GLU A 140 14.29 22.85 -3.62
CA GLU A 140 13.19 23.32 -4.50
C GLU A 140 12.46 22.16 -5.19
N ASP A 141 13.19 21.13 -5.63
CA ASP A 141 12.58 19.96 -6.27
C ASP A 141 11.72 19.16 -5.27
N LYS A 142 12.19 19.05 -4.01
CA LYS A 142 11.44 18.41 -2.92
C LYS A 142 10.17 19.18 -2.54
N GLU A 143 10.22 20.52 -2.59
CA GLU A 143 9.02 21.34 -2.35
C GLU A 143 8.01 21.20 -3.48
N LYS A 144 8.47 21.17 -4.75
CA LYS A 144 7.60 20.92 -5.91
C LYS A 144 6.92 19.56 -5.84
N GLU A 145 7.65 18.47 -5.59
CA GLU A 145 7.06 17.13 -5.47
C GLU A 145 6.06 17.04 -4.32
N LYS A 146 6.37 17.66 -3.18
CA LYS A 146 5.46 17.70 -2.02
C LYS A 146 4.17 18.44 -2.37
N GLN A 147 4.28 19.53 -3.11
CA GLN A 147 3.15 20.33 -3.54
C GLN A 147 2.32 19.60 -4.62
N GLU A 148 2.95 18.90 -5.56
CA GLU A 148 2.27 18.06 -6.54
C GLU A 148 1.51 16.89 -5.90
N MET A 149 2.13 16.21 -4.92
CA MET A 149 1.47 15.13 -4.20
C MET A 149 0.29 15.64 -3.37
N SER A 150 0.45 16.77 -2.69
CA SER A 150 -0.65 17.41 -1.95
C SER A 150 -1.78 17.83 -2.88
N ASN A 151 -1.47 18.33 -4.08
CA ASN A 151 -2.47 18.68 -5.08
C ASN A 151 -3.21 17.44 -5.60
N LYS A 152 -2.50 16.34 -5.86
CA LYS A 152 -3.13 15.06 -6.27
C LYS A 152 -4.04 14.49 -5.19
N GLU A 153 -3.65 14.56 -3.92
CA GLU A 153 -4.48 14.13 -2.79
C GLU A 153 -5.74 15.01 -2.66
N PHE A 154 -5.59 16.32 -2.86
CA PHE A 154 -6.72 17.25 -2.85
C PHE A 154 -7.67 17.03 -4.04
N GLU A 155 -7.15 16.85 -5.25
CA GLU A 155 -7.95 16.54 -6.45
C GLU A 155 -8.74 15.24 -6.28
N GLN A 156 -8.13 14.19 -5.72
CA GLN A 156 -8.83 12.95 -5.43
C GLN A 156 -9.93 13.12 -4.39
N MET A 157 -9.72 13.97 -3.38
CA MET A 157 -10.73 14.30 -2.39
C MET A 157 -11.92 15.03 -3.03
N VAL A 158 -11.64 16.05 -3.86
CA VAL A 158 -12.69 16.82 -4.58
C VAL A 158 -13.48 15.91 -5.52
N LEU A 159 -12.80 15.07 -6.29
CA LEU A 159 -13.45 14.08 -7.16
C LEU A 159 -14.34 13.12 -6.38
N ALA A 160 -13.92 12.67 -5.20
CA ALA A 160 -14.72 11.79 -4.35
C ALA A 160 -15.98 12.49 -3.79
N ASP A 161 -15.89 13.78 -3.47
CA ASP A 161 -17.03 14.58 -3.03
C ASP A 161 -18.02 14.85 -4.18
N GLU A 162 -17.54 15.18 -5.37
CA GLU A 162 -18.39 15.34 -6.56
C GLU A 162 -19.13 14.04 -6.94
N LEU A 163 -18.43 12.89 -6.87
CA LEU A 163 -19.05 11.58 -7.07
C LEU A 163 -20.12 11.27 -6.02
N ARG A 164 -19.92 11.68 -4.77
CA ARG A 164 -20.92 11.53 -3.70
C ARG A 164 -22.16 12.38 -3.93
N GLU A 165 -22.01 13.61 -4.39
CA GLU A 165 -23.14 14.50 -4.68
C GLU A 165 -23.96 13.96 -5.86
N LYS A 166 -23.32 13.54 -6.96
CA LYS A 166 -24.02 12.91 -8.09
C LYS A 166 -24.80 11.65 -7.71
N LEU A 167 -24.21 10.80 -6.87
CA LEU A 167 -24.88 9.59 -6.35
C LEU A 167 -26.08 9.90 -5.43
N LYS A 168 -26.13 11.08 -4.80
CA LYS A 168 -27.31 11.52 -4.04
C LYS A 168 -28.41 12.02 -4.99
N GLU A 169 -28.06 12.79 -6.01
CA GLU A 169 -29.01 13.29 -7.02
C GLU A 169 -29.65 12.15 -7.83
N GLU A 170 -28.87 11.14 -8.22
CA GLU A 170 -29.39 9.95 -8.93
C GLU A 170 -30.30 9.07 -8.07
N LYS A 171 -30.21 9.15 -6.74
CA LYS A 171 -31.09 8.42 -5.82
C LYS A 171 -32.35 9.20 -5.44
N ALA A 172 -32.38 10.50 -5.73
CA ALA A 172 -33.50 11.38 -5.42
C ALA A 172 -34.50 11.52 -6.59
N ASN A 173 -34.11 11.10 -7.80
CA ASN A 173 -34.96 10.96 -8.99
C ASN A 173 -35.38 9.51 -9.22
#